data_AF-A0A7J4EC81-F1
#
_entry.id   AF-A0A7J4EC81-F1
#
_cell.length_a   1.000
_cell.length_b   1.000
_cell.length_c   1.000
_cell.angle_alpha   90.00
_cell.angle_beta   90.00
_cell.angle_gamma   90.00
#
_symmetry.space_group_name_H-M   'P 1'
#
loop_
_entity.id
_entity.type
_entity.pdbx_description
1 polymer ?
#
loop_
_entity_poly.entity_id
_entity_poly.type
_entity_poly.pdbx_seq_one_letter_code
_entity_poly.pdbx_strand_id
1 'polypeptide(L)'
;MTDKTEKYQTILKRARHYLFLNPYDDMAFTRCPKCEERTKIRKYCLVIHIDPKHLFSLNKSCRYCPECDLIIVKHAELEGILTTFCEQNAPEIVGNDFFVLGTMDRKDWKKGQTEEMSQQEAIKRLFPFKDAWKFEVIPAGWYPKEQVKSRNRDNYPNNRR
;
A
#
# COMPACT_ATOMS: atom_id res chain seq x y z
N MET A 1 33.97 7.29 -27.84
CA MET A 1 32.62 7.90 -27.76
C MET A 1 31.62 6.75 -27.84
N THR A 2 31.47 5.97 -26.77
CA THR A 2 30.39 6.06 -25.75
C THR A 2 29.00 5.87 -26.34
N ASP A 3 28.57 4.61 -26.40
CA ASP A 3 27.18 4.27 -26.11
C ASP A 3 27.19 3.04 -25.18
N LYS A 4 27.25 3.32 -23.87
CA LYS A 4 27.00 2.33 -22.83
C LYS A 4 25.54 2.50 -22.43
N THR A 5 24.63 1.94 -23.22
CA THR A 5 23.26 1.71 -22.78
C THR A 5 23.28 0.52 -21.81
N GLU A 6 23.75 0.79 -20.60
CA GLU A 6 23.78 -0.16 -19.50
C GLU A 6 22.32 -0.49 -19.16
N LYS A 7 21.88 -1.69 -19.56
CA LYS A 7 20.56 -2.24 -19.23
C LYS A 7 20.44 -2.33 -17.71
N TYR A 8 19.90 -1.29 -17.08
CA TYR A 8 19.40 -1.33 -15.70
C TYR A 8 18.12 -2.16 -15.65
N GLN A 9 18.23 -3.46 -15.92
CA GLN A 9 17.23 -4.43 -15.47
C GLN A 9 17.47 -4.66 -13.98
N THR A 10 17.04 -3.70 -13.16
CA THR A 10 16.85 -3.98 -11.74
C THR A 10 15.81 -5.08 -11.67
N ILE A 11 16.24 -6.32 -11.44
CA ILE A 11 15.33 -7.45 -11.23
C ILE A 11 14.58 -7.14 -9.94
N LEU A 12 13.41 -6.52 -10.07
CA LEU A 12 12.53 -6.26 -8.94
C LEU A 12 12.18 -7.61 -8.28
N LYS A 13 12.13 -7.63 -6.95
CA LYS A 13 11.73 -8.84 -6.24
C LYS A 13 10.30 -9.22 -6.64
N ARG A 14 9.95 -10.49 -6.44
CA ARG A 14 8.58 -10.98 -6.70
C ARG A 14 7.54 -10.08 -6.02
N ALA A 15 6.45 -9.78 -6.72
CA ALA A 15 5.35 -9.03 -6.13
C ALA A 15 4.71 -9.79 -4.97
N ARG A 16 4.29 -9.07 -3.93
CA ARG A 16 3.63 -9.62 -2.73
C ARG A 16 2.51 -8.71 -2.29
N HIS A 17 1.43 -9.31 -1.80
CA HIS A 17 0.27 -8.62 -1.27
C HIS A 17 -0.49 -7.77 -2.31
N TYR A 18 -1.80 -7.65 -2.11
CA TYR A 18 -2.60 -6.59 -2.72
C TYR A 18 -2.62 -5.40 -1.77
N LEU A 19 -2.76 -4.19 -2.31
CA LEU A 19 -2.91 -2.96 -1.54
C LEU A 19 -4.35 -2.45 -1.66
N PHE A 20 -4.91 -2.00 -0.54
CA PHE A 20 -6.03 -1.07 -0.55
C PHE A 20 -5.64 0.14 0.31
N LEU A 21 -5.51 1.29 -0.33
CA LEU A 21 -5.34 2.57 0.36
C LEU A 21 -6.74 3.07 0.73
N ASN A 22 -7.12 2.82 1.98
CA ASN A 22 -8.45 3.11 2.50
C ASN A 22 -8.68 4.64 2.61
N PRO A 23 -9.60 5.21 1.81
CA PRO A 23 -9.91 6.65 1.84
C PRO A 23 -10.91 7.03 2.93
N TYR A 24 -11.49 6.07 3.65
CA TYR A 24 -12.56 6.29 4.62
C TYR A 24 -12.01 6.49 6.03
N ASP A 25 -12.30 7.65 6.62
CA ASP A 25 -11.80 8.03 7.94
C ASP A 25 -12.47 7.29 9.09
N ASP A 26 -13.75 6.97 8.94
CA ASP A 26 -14.59 6.31 9.94
C ASP A 26 -14.59 4.78 9.81
N MET A 27 -14.05 4.23 8.73
CA MET A 27 -14.02 2.80 8.48
C MET A 27 -12.66 2.17 8.72
N ALA A 28 -12.59 1.29 9.72
CA ALA A 28 -11.38 0.57 10.08
C ALA A 28 -11.15 -0.75 9.31
N PHE A 29 -12.11 -1.20 8.49
CA PHE A 29 -12.07 -2.48 7.75
C PHE A 29 -11.65 -3.69 8.61
N THR A 30 -12.37 -3.90 9.73
CA THR A 30 -12.20 -5.08 10.61
C THR A 30 -12.58 -6.39 9.93
N ARG A 31 -13.33 -6.30 8.81
CA ARG A 31 -13.60 -7.38 7.86
C ARG A 31 -13.09 -6.97 6.47
N CYS A 32 -12.65 -7.97 5.70
CA CYS A 32 -12.14 -7.77 4.36
C CYS A 32 -13.26 -7.32 3.42
N PRO A 33 -13.08 -6.23 2.64
CA PRO A 33 -14.13 -5.78 1.72
C PRO A 33 -14.33 -6.70 0.51
N LYS A 34 -13.41 -7.65 0.28
CA LYS A 34 -13.51 -8.63 -0.81
C LYS A 34 -14.16 -9.95 -0.39
N CYS A 35 -13.73 -10.53 0.73
CA CYS A 35 -14.17 -11.87 1.16
C CYS A 35 -14.95 -11.89 2.49
N GLU A 36 -15.17 -10.73 3.12
CA GLU A 36 -15.88 -10.56 4.40
C GLU A 36 -15.22 -11.22 5.63
N GLU A 37 -14.09 -11.91 5.45
CA GLU A 37 -13.32 -12.53 6.54
C GLU A 37 -12.66 -11.51 7.47
N ARG A 38 -12.39 -11.92 8.71
CA ARG A 38 -11.76 -11.03 9.72
C ARG A 38 -10.36 -10.60 9.30
N THR A 39 -10.09 -9.30 9.34
CA THR A 39 -8.74 -8.77 9.15
C THR A 39 -7.96 -8.79 10.45
N LYS A 40 -6.64 -8.94 10.34
CA LYS A 40 -5.68 -8.94 11.45
C LYS A 40 -4.91 -7.62 11.45
N ILE A 41 -4.49 -7.14 12.62
CA ILE A 41 -3.53 -6.03 12.70
C ILE A 41 -2.13 -6.61 12.54
N ARG A 42 -1.35 -6.09 11.58
CA ARG A 42 0.02 -6.51 11.28
C ARG A 42 0.88 -5.30 10.94
N LYS A 43 2.16 -5.35 11.32
CA LYS A 43 3.14 -4.32 10.98
C LYS A 43 3.78 -4.63 9.64
N TYR A 44 3.78 -3.66 8.72
CA TYR A 44 4.44 -3.73 7.43
C TYR A 44 5.41 -2.58 7.26
N CYS A 45 6.61 -2.88 6.78
CA CYS A 45 7.57 -1.86 6.36
C CYS A 45 7.18 -1.42 4.95
N LEU A 46 6.39 -0.35 4.85
CA LEU A 46 5.92 0.23 3.59
C LEU A 46 7.06 1.02 2.94
N VAL A 47 7.13 0.98 1.61
CA VAL A 47 8.03 1.79 0.80
C VAL A 47 7.19 2.73 -0.04
N ILE A 48 7.49 4.02 0.07
CA ILE A 48 6.64 5.10 -0.41
C ILE A 48 7.50 6.03 -1.25
N HIS A 49 7.00 6.36 -2.43
CA HIS A 49 7.53 7.42 -3.24
C HIS A 49 6.75 8.70 -2.95
N ILE A 50 7.46 9.80 -2.69
CA ILE A 50 6.91 11.15 -2.66
C ILE A 50 7.53 11.90 -3.83
N ASP A 51 6.69 12.47 -4.68
CA ASP A 51 7.15 13.23 -5.83
C ASP A 51 7.94 14.47 -5.38
N PRO A 52 9.00 14.89 -6.09
CA PRO A 52 9.47 14.32 -7.35
C PRO A 52 10.51 13.18 -7.23
N LYS A 53 11.23 13.03 -6.10
CA LYS A 53 12.38 12.09 -6.00
C LYS A 53 12.65 11.54 -4.60
N HIS A 54 11.70 11.51 -3.68
CA HIS A 54 11.96 11.00 -2.33
C HIS A 54 11.42 9.59 -2.17
N LEU A 55 12.25 8.69 -1.64
CA LEU A 55 11.81 7.39 -1.14
C LEU A 55 11.80 7.43 0.37
N PHE A 56 10.66 7.09 0.93
CA PHE A 56 10.44 7.01 2.35
C PHE A 56 10.06 5.57 2.71
N SER A 57 10.49 5.12 3.89
CA SER A 57 10.10 3.81 4.38
C SER A 57 9.72 3.84 5.84
N LEU A 58 8.60 3.23 6.18
CA LEU A 58 8.09 3.25 7.55
C LEU A 58 7.46 1.92 7.96
N ASN A 59 7.57 1.59 9.23
CA ASN A 59 6.98 0.38 9.79
C ASN A 59 5.58 0.67 10.36
N LYS A 60 4.54 0.56 9.52
CA LYS A 60 3.15 0.91 9.86
C LYS A 60 2.33 -0.29 10.30
N SER A 61 1.53 -0.13 11.36
CA SER A 61 0.45 -1.07 11.68
C SER A 61 -0.69 -0.89 10.68
N CYS A 62 -1.03 -1.96 9.96
CA CYS A 62 -2.08 -2.00 8.94
C CYS A 62 -3.07 -3.13 9.24
N ARG A 63 -4.26 -3.08 8.63
CA ARG A 63 -5.13 -4.26 8.57
C ARG A 63 -4.67 -5.19 7.46
N TYR A 64 -4.82 -6.49 7.67
CA TYR A 64 -4.39 -7.52 6.75
C TYR A 64 -5.41 -8.65 6.66
N CYS A 65 -5.81 -9.01 5.44
CA CYS A 65 -6.62 -10.20 5.17
C CYS A 65 -5.71 -11.35 4.71
N PRO A 66 -5.60 -12.45 5.48
CA PRO A 66 -4.82 -13.62 5.06
C PRO A 66 -5.38 -14.30 3.80
N GLU A 67 -6.70 -14.41 3.67
CA GLU A 67 -7.35 -15.12 2.56
C GLU A 67 -7.15 -14.42 1.22
N CYS A 68 -7.25 -13.09 1.22
CA CYS A 68 -7.08 -12.29 0.01
C CYS A 68 -5.65 -11.82 -0.21
N ASP A 69 -4.74 -12.07 0.74
CA ASP A 69 -3.39 -11.48 0.76
C ASP A 69 -3.43 -9.94 0.66
N LEU A 70 -4.40 -9.29 1.30
CA LEU A 70 -4.70 -7.86 1.14
C LEU A 70 -4.21 -7.05 2.34
N ILE A 71 -3.35 -6.06 2.10
CA ILE A 71 -2.95 -5.05 3.08
C ILE A 71 -3.83 -3.82 2.89
N ILE A 72 -4.47 -3.38 3.97
CA ILE A 72 -5.33 -2.19 4.01
C ILE A 72 -4.63 -1.13 4.84
N VAL A 73 -4.25 -0.04 4.19
CA VAL A 73 -3.55 1.10 4.78
C VAL A 73 -4.53 2.27 4.88
N LYS A 74 -4.70 2.85 6.07
CA LYS A 74 -5.56 4.04 6.23
C LYS A 74 -4.86 5.27 5.65
N HIS A 75 -5.49 5.92 4.67
CA HIS A 75 -4.91 7.05 3.93
C HIS A 75 -4.56 8.21 4.86
N ALA A 76 -5.54 8.75 5.58
CA ALA A 76 -5.34 9.92 6.46
C ALA A 76 -4.24 9.71 7.51
N GLU A 77 -4.13 8.50 8.08
CA GLU A 77 -3.04 8.20 9.01
C GLU A 77 -1.68 8.13 8.32
N LEU A 78 -1.63 7.67 7.07
CA LEU A 78 -0.38 7.60 6.34
C LEU A 78 0.07 9.01 5.94
N GLU A 79 -0.84 9.78 5.36
CA GLU A 79 -0.64 11.17 4.97
C GLU A 79 -0.15 12.02 6.15
N GLY A 80 -0.81 11.94 7.31
CA GLY A 80 -0.36 12.66 8.51
C GLY A 80 1.08 12.32 8.94
N ILE A 81 1.47 11.04 8.83
CA ILE A 81 2.87 10.62 9.12
C ILE A 81 3.84 11.25 8.11
N LEU A 82 3.48 11.24 6.81
CA LEU A 82 4.33 11.81 5.76
C LEU A 82 4.47 13.32 5.91
N THR A 83 3.37 14.03 6.18
CA THR A 83 3.37 15.49 6.42
C THR A 83 4.30 15.85 7.56
N THR A 84 4.14 15.24 8.74
CA THR A 84 5.01 15.51 9.90
C THR A 84 6.48 15.19 9.61
N PHE A 85 6.76 14.13 8.86
CA PHE A 85 8.14 13.80 8.48
C PHE A 85 8.73 14.85 7.53
N CYS A 86 7.97 15.27 6.51
CA CYS A 86 8.43 16.22 5.51
C CYS A 86 8.62 17.62 6.13
N GLU A 87 7.73 18.07 6.99
CA GLU A 87 7.88 19.34 7.73
C GLU A 87 9.21 19.47 8.47
N GLN A 88 9.77 18.34 8.93
CA GLN A 88 11.02 18.31 9.69
C GLN A 88 12.26 18.14 8.82
N ASN A 89 12.16 17.43 7.69
CA ASN A 89 13.33 16.94 6.94
C ASN A 89 13.40 17.44 5.50
N ALA A 90 12.26 17.74 4.89
CA ALA A 90 12.13 18.19 3.51
C ALA A 90 10.84 19.03 3.35
N PRO A 91 10.78 20.25 3.91
CA PRO A 91 9.57 21.07 3.89
C PRO A 91 9.05 21.37 2.47
N GLU A 92 9.93 21.35 1.48
CA GLU A 92 9.65 21.63 0.08
C GLU A 92 8.78 20.58 -0.62
N ILE A 93 8.60 19.39 -0.04
CA ILE A 93 7.75 18.32 -0.58
C ILE A 93 6.49 18.06 0.26
N VAL A 94 6.21 18.89 1.27
CA VAL A 94 5.00 18.77 2.08
C VAL A 94 3.77 18.98 1.19
N GLY A 95 2.80 18.06 1.28
CA GLY A 95 1.57 18.11 0.48
C GLY A 95 1.71 17.58 -0.94
N ASN A 96 2.89 17.08 -1.34
CA ASN A 96 3.05 16.42 -2.63
C ASN A 96 2.36 15.06 -2.66
N ASP A 97 1.97 14.64 -3.87
CA ASP A 97 1.41 13.32 -4.11
C ASP A 97 2.41 12.22 -3.71
N PHE A 98 1.86 11.12 -3.19
CA PHE A 98 2.64 9.96 -2.82
C PHE A 98 2.05 8.67 -3.37
N PHE A 99 2.93 7.69 -3.58
CA PHE A 99 2.56 6.36 -4.01
C PHE A 99 3.19 5.29 -3.13
N VAL A 100 2.40 4.33 -2.65
CA VAL A 100 2.92 3.19 -1.89
C VAL A 100 3.37 2.10 -2.86
N LEU A 101 4.68 2.05 -3.12
CA LEU A 101 5.28 1.13 -4.09
C LEU A 101 5.15 -0.34 -3.69
N GLY A 102 5.21 -0.62 -2.38
CA GLY A 102 5.24 -1.98 -1.88
C GLY A 102 5.70 -2.09 -0.45
N THR A 103 6.33 -3.23 -0.15
CA THR A 103 6.83 -3.56 1.18
C THR A 103 8.30 -3.96 1.15
N MET A 104 8.97 -3.92 2.29
CA MET A 104 10.30 -4.52 2.46
C MET A 104 10.32 -5.40 3.71
N ASP A 105 11.30 -6.31 3.79
CA ASP A 105 11.46 -7.13 4.99
C ASP A 105 11.87 -6.24 6.17
N ARG A 106 11.36 -6.54 7.38
CA ARG A 106 11.68 -5.75 8.58
C ARG A 106 13.18 -5.68 8.89
N LYS A 107 13.94 -6.73 8.57
CA LYS A 107 15.40 -6.75 8.73
C LYS A 107 16.07 -5.70 7.83
N ASP A 108 15.58 -5.56 6.61
CA ASP A 108 16.12 -4.65 5.59
C ASP A 108 15.79 -3.21 5.96
N TRP A 109 14.55 -2.97 6.43
CA TRP A 109 14.12 -1.67 6.98
C TRP A 109 14.98 -1.25 8.17
N LYS A 110 15.19 -2.15 9.15
CA LYS A 110 16.03 -1.86 10.32
C LYS A 110 17.46 -1.46 9.93
N LYS A 111 18.06 -2.16 8.96
CA LYS A 111 19.41 -1.81 8.47
C LYS A 111 19.45 -0.41 7.86
N GLY A 112 18.42 -0.03 7.10
CA GLY A 112 18.32 1.33 6.53
C GLY A 112 18.14 2.46 7.55
N GLN A 113 17.70 2.14 8.76
CA GLN A 113 17.62 3.14 9.84
C GLN A 113 18.97 3.35 10.54
N THR A 114 19.90 2.40 10.44
CA THR A 114 21.20 2.45 11.11
C THR A 114 22.36 2.74 10.18
N GLU A 115 22.20 2.44 8.89
CA GLU A 115 23.21 2.61 7.84
C GLU A 115 22.64 3.52 6.75
N GLU A 116 23.47 4.32 6.09
CA GLU A 116 23.05 5.08 4.91
C GLU A 116 22.61 4.11 3.80
N MET A 117 21.30 4.05 3.54
CA MET A 117 20.75 3.29 2.43
C MET A 117 20.42 4.22 1.26
N SER A 118 21.04 3.97 0.11
CA SER A 118 20.68 4.70 -1.11
C SER A 118 19.28 4.32 -1.61
N GLN A 119 18.65 5.23 -2.37
CA GLN A 119 17.34 4.98 -2.98
C GLN A 119 17.33 3.74 -3.90
N GLN A 120 18.42 3.52 -4.64
CA GLN A 120 18.56 2.34 -5.50
C GLN A 120 18.59 1.04 -4.68
N GLU A 121 19.23 1.06 -3.51
CA GLU A 121 19.27 -0.09 -2.63
C GLU A 121 17.90 -0.35 -1.97
N ALA A 122 17.16 0.71 -1.62
CA ALA A 122 15.78 0.58 -1.16
C ALA A 122 14.87 -0.07 -2.22
N ILE A 123 15.02 0.33 -3.49
CA ILE A 123 14.29 -0.27 -4.63
C ILE A 123 14.68 -1.74 -4.84
N LYS A 124 15.96 -2.11 -4.69
CA LYS A 124 16.38 -3.51 -4.77
C LYS A 124 15.80 -4.36 -3.64
N ARG A 125 15.56 -3.77 -2.47
CA ARG A 125 15.01 -4.46 -1.30
C ARG A 125 13.47 -4.53 -1.31
N LEU A 126 12.82 -3.71 -2.13
CA LEU A 126 11.38 -3.62 -2.33
C LEU A 126 10.79 -4.93 -2.89
N PHE A 127 9.70 -5.38 -2.27
CA PHE A 127 8.70 -6.27 -2.84
C PHE A 127 7.52 -5.41 -3.31
N PRO A 128 7.31 -5.23 -4.62
CA PRO A 128 6.19 -4.44 -5.13
C PRO A 128 4.85 -5.10 -4.77
N PHE A 129 3.78 -4.31 -4.71
CA PHE A 129 2.44 -4.89 -4.60
C PHE A 129 2.05 -5.64 -5.88
N LYS A 130 1.21 -6.66 -5.73
CA LYS A 130 0.61 -7.39 -6.87
C LYS A 130 -0.29 -6.47 -7.69
N ASP A 131 -1.14 -5.72 -7.00
CA ASP A 131 -2.06 -4.74 -7.56
C ASP A 131 -2.62 -3.84 -6.44
N ALA A 132 -3.18 -2.69 -6.82
CA ALA A 132 -3.89 -1.77 -5.93
C ALA A 132 -5.39 -1.83 -6.20
N TRP A 133 -6.15 -2.36 -5.23
CA TRP A 133 -7.60 -2.45 -5.31
C TRP A 133 -8.28 -1.21 -4.76
N LYS A 134 -9.44 -0.87 -5.34
CA LYS A 134 -10.34 0.16 -4.88
C LYS A 134 -11.65 -0.49 -4.45
N PHE A 135 -12.14 -0.12 -3.29
CA PHE A 135 -13.42 -0.58 -2.77
C PHE A 135 -14.30 0.62 -2.47
N GLU A 136 -15.55 0.55 -2.90
CA GLU A 136 -16.56 1.54 -2.58
C GLU A 136 -17.42 1.02 -1.43
N VAL A 137 -17.54 1.82 -0.37
CA VAL A 137 -18.44 1.55 0.75
C VAL A 137 -19.81 2.10 0.40
N ILE A 138 -20.82 1.24 0.48
CA ILE A 138 -22.23 1.66 0.47
C ILE A 138 -22.64 1.84 1.94
N PRO A 139 -23.02 3.06 2.37
CA PRO A 139 -23.47 3.30 3.74
C PRO A 139 -24.64 2.41 4.13
N ALA A 140 -24.78 2.12 5.42
CA ALA A 140 -25.99 1.49 5.92
C ALA A 140 -27.18 2.45 5.74
N GLY A 141 -28.22 2.01 5.06
CA GLY A 141 -29.38 2.85 4.74
C GLY A 141 -30.47 2.06 4.03
N TRP A 142 -31.66 2.65 3.95
CA TRP A 142 -32.74 2.10 3.14
C TRP A 142 -32.52 2.48 1.68
N TYR A 143 -32.46 1.48 0.80
CA TYR A 143 -32.32 1.67 -0.64
C TYR A 143 -33.50 1.01 -1.37
N PRO A 144 -34.12 1.66 -2.37
CA PRO A 144 -35.15 1.05 -3.21
C PRO A 144 -34.65 -0.22 -3.90
N LYS A 145 -35.52 -1.23 -4.04
CA LYS A 145 -35.17 -2.55 -4.59
C LYS A 145 -34.60 -2.47 -6.01
N GLU A 146 -34.95 -1.47 -6.83
CA GLU A 146 -34.40 -1.33 -8.18
C GLU A 146 -32.92 -0.97 -8.20
N GLN A 147 -32.43 -0.18 -7.23
CA GLN A 147 -30.99 0.15 -7.10
C GLN A 147 -30.15 -1.05 -6.61
N VAL A 148 -30.79 -2.13 -6.16
CA VAL A 148 -30.15 -3.36 -5.71
C VAL A 148 -29.81 -4.30 -6.88
N LYS A 149 -30.36 -4.10 -8.07
CA LYS A 149 -30.22 -5.06 -9.19
C LYS A 149 -28.97 -4.92 -10.07
N SER A 150 -28.15 -3.87 -9.91
CA SER A 150 -26.77 -3.90 -10.40
C SER A 150 -25.83 -4.68 -9.46
N ARG A 151 -26.35 -5.19 -8.33
CA ARG A 151 -25.60 -5.74 -7.19
C ARG A 151 -25.63 -7.28 -7.13
N ASN A 152 -25.26 -7.95 -8.23
CA ASN A 152 -25.09 -9.41 -8.20
C ASN A 152 -23.63 -9.82 -7.96
N ARG A 153 -23.45 -10.72 -6.99
CA ARG A 153 -22.24 -11.45 -6.59
C ARG A 153 -21.79 -12.48 -7.66
N ASP A 154 -21.88 -12.15 -8.95
CA ASP A 154 -21.66 -13.12 -10.03
C ASP A 154 -20.32 -12.98 -10.77
N ASN A 155 -19.46 -12.03 -10.40
CA ASN A 155 -18.18 -11.79 -11.10
C ASN A 155 -16.91 -12.28 -10.37
N TYR A 156 -17.02 -13.12 -9.34
CA TYR A 156 -15.84 -13.82 -8.81
C TYR A 156 -15.96 -15.31 -9.09
N PRO A 157 -15.11 -15.89 -9.97
CA PRO A 157 -15.05 -17.32 -10.14
C PRO A 157 -14.66 -17.93 -8.79
N ASN A 158 -15.57 -18.76 -8.29
CA ASN A 158 -15.51 -19.45 -7.02
C ASN A 158 -14.40 -20.50 -7.06
N ASN A 159 -13.13 -20.10 -6.97
CA ASN A 159 -12.01 -21.03 -6.81
C ASN A 159 -11.88 -21.41 -5.33
N ARG A 160 -12.81 -22.21 -4.84
CA ARG A 160 -12.60 -23.06 -3.67
C ARG A 160 -11.97 -24.38 -4.15
N ARG A 161 -10.71 -24.60 -3.79
CA ARG A 161 -10.12 -25.93 -3.64
C ARG A 161 -9.83 -26.14 -2.17
#